data_AF-A0A7S1HPM5-F1
#
_entry.id   AF-A0A7S1HPM5-F1
#
_cell.length_a   1.000
_cell.length_b   1.000
_cell.length_c   1.000
_cell.angle_alpha   90.00
_cell.angle_beta   90.00
_cell.angle_gamma   90.00
#
_symmetry.space_group_name_H-M   'P 1'
#
loop_
_entity.id
_entity.type
_entity.pdbx_description
1 polymer ?
#
loop_
_entity_poly.entity_id
_entity_poly.type
_entity_poly.pdbx_seq_one_letter_code
_entity_poly.pdbx_strand_id
1 'polypeptide(L)'
;DRHFPSPFRYEEEVEGRPLAELINERKENVKYLPGVPLEGVRCTSSLAEAVEGATAIVVCAPHEFVHGIMNQLQGRVASDAIAISLTKGMRIRPEGPQLISELVRRKLGVDCSVLMGANIASEIGAGQLSEGTIGYKVLSNALVFKQLFQTDAFNITMVPDVEGAEMCGTLKDVVALAAG
;
A
#
# COMPACT_ATOMS: atom_id res chain seq x y z
N ASP A 1 -14.78 -24.74 24.35
CA ASP A 1 -13.33 -24.50 24.37
C ASP A 1 -12.66 -24.52 23.00
N ARG A 2 -12.81 -23.42 22.24
CA ARG A 2 -11.83 -23.00 21.24
C ARG A 2 -11.73 -21.49 21.33
N HIS A 3 -10.73 -21.02 22.07
CA HIS A 3 -10.30 -19.62 22.09
C HIS A 3 -9.92 -19.23 20.64
N PHE A 4 -10.81 -18.53 19.94
CA PHE A 4 -10.38 -17.70 18.83
C PHE A 4 -9.64 -16.50 19.46
N PRO A 5 -8.35 -16.29 19.17
CA PRO A 5 -7.66 -15.12 19.67
C PRO A 5 -8.36 -13.86 19.12
N SER A 6 -8.51 -12.89 20.01
CA SER A 6 -8.97 -11.51 19.76
C SER A 6 -8.56 -10.98 18.39
N PRO A 7 -9.44 -10.24 17.67
CA PRO A 7 -9.15 -9.76 16.33
C PRO A 7 -7.97 -8.76 16.36
N PHE A 8 -6.87 -9.13 15.72
CA PHE A 8 -5.85 -8.25 15.13
C PHE A 8 -5.21 -7.20 16.05
N ARG A 9 -4.11 -7.55 16.74
CA ARG A 9 -3.11 -6.55 17.16
C ARG A 9 -2.18 -6.26 15.97
N TYR A 10 -2.21 -5.03 15.45
CA TYR A 10 -1.24 -4.53 14.45
C TYR A 10 0.10 -4.11 15.08
N GLU A 11 0.15 -4.05 16.40
CA GLU A 11 1.32 -3.66 17.15
C GLU A 11 2.23 -4.87 17.32
N GLU A 12 3.31 -4.86 16.55
CA GLU A 12 4.36 -5.85 16.64
C GLU A 12 5.48 -5.37 17.56
N GLU A 13 6.08 -6.29 18.31
CA GLU A 13 7.20 -5.98 19.21
C GLU A 13 8.54 -6.43 18.59
N VAL A 14 9.53 -5.56 18.66
CA VAL A 14 10.93 -5.81 18.27
C VAL A 14 11.81 -5.33 19.41
N GLU A 15 12.83 -6.10 19.80
CA GLU A 15 13.69 -5.78 20.95
C GLU A 15 12.92 -5.49 22.26
N GLY A 16 11.75 -6.11 22.45
CA GLY A 16 10.88 -5.91 23.63
C GLY A 16 10.13 -4.58 23.65
N ARG A 17 10.04 -3.88 22.51
CA ARG A 17 9.37 -2.58 22.37
C ARG A 17 8.44 -2.57 21.17
N PRO A 18 7.38 -1.75 21.17
CA PRO A 18 6.53 -1.58 19.98
C PRO A 18 7.33 -1.09 18.78
N LEU A 19 7.19 -1.75 17.63
CA LEU A 19 7.90 -1.42 16.40
C LEU A 19 7.61 0.03 15.95
N ALA A 20 6.40 0.52 16.18
CA ALA A 20 6.03 1.90 15.85
C ALA A 20 6.86 2.93 16.63
N GLU A 21 7.14 2.67 17.91
CA GLU A 21 8.03 3.53 18.71
C GLU A 21 9.46 3.50 18.16
N LEU A 22 9.97 2.31 17.87
CA LEU A 22 11.32 2.14 17.32
C LEU A 22 11.48 2.87 15.98
N ILE A 23 10.49 2.79 15.08
CA ILE A 23 10.51 3.51 13.80
C ILE A 23 10.53 5.03 14.04
N ASN A 24 9.74 5.52 14.99
CA ASN A 24 9.69 6.96 15.28
C ASN A 24 10.99 7.50 15.87
N GLU A 25 11.65 6.72 16.73
CA GLU A 25 12.90 7.08 17.39
C GLU A 25 14.11 6.94 16.47
N ARG A 26 14.25 5.81 15.79
CA ARG A 26 15.40 5.49 14.95
C ARG A 26 15.30 6.08 13.55
N LYS A 27 14.09 6.52 13.15
CA LYS A 27 13.77 6.92 11.77
C LYS A 27 14.15 5.83 10.76
N GLU A 28 13.85 4.58 11.12
CA GLU A 28 14.20 3.40 10.34
C GLU A 28 13.24 2.25 10.67
N ASN A 29 12.83 1.47 9.67
CA ASN A 29 12.15 0.20 9.90
C ASN A 29 13.16 -0.95 9.97
N VAL A 30 13.78 -1.10 11.14
CA VAL A 30 14.87 -2.06 11.41
C VAL A 30 14.53 -3.52 11.10
N LYS A 31 13.25 -3.86 11.00
CA LYS A 31 12.79 -5.22 10.72
C LYS A 31 12.54 -5.48 9.24
N TYR A 32 11.79 -4.60 8.58
CA TYR A 32 11.29 -4.85 7.22
C TYR A 32 12.11 -4.15 6.13
N LEU A 33 12.87 -3.11 6.49
CA LEU A 33 13.72 -2.38 5.55
C LEU A 33 14.95 -1.80 6.29
N PRO A 34 15.85 -2.67 6.79
CA PRO A 34 17.01 -2.23 7.56
C PRO A 34 17.98 -1.42 6.69
N GLY A 35 18.60 -0.41 7.30
CA GLY A 35 19.60 0.47 6.68
C GLY A 35 19.05 1.60 5.80
N VAL A 36 17.72 1.73 5.68
CA VAL A 36 17.08 2.78 4.87
C VAL A 36 16.44 3.84 5.77
N PRO A 37 16.89 5.11 5.71
CA PRO A 37 16.35 6.18 6.55
C PRO A 37 14.93 6.58 6.13
N LEU A 38 14.07 6.82 7.12
CA LEU A 38 12.66 7.23 6.99
C LEU A 38 12.46 8.65 7.56
N GLU A 39 13.06 9.63 6.89
CA GLU A 39 12.92 11.04 7.26
C GLU A 39 11.49 11.56 7.03
N GLY A 40 11.00 12.40 7.93
CA GLY A 40 9.64 12.96 7.84
C GLY A 40 8.50 11.97 8.08
N VAL A 41 8.80 10.70 8.37
CA VAL A 41 7.79 9.68 8.65
C VAL A 41 7.44 9.65 10.15
N ARG A 42 6.13 9.59 10.43
CA ARG A 42 5.55 9.26 11.74
C ARG A 42 4.84 7.91 11.63
N CYS A 43 5.21 6.97 12.49
CA CYS A 43 4.55 5.66 12.61
C CYS A 43 3.52 5.67 13.74
N THR A 44 2.39 5.00 13.56
CA THR A 44 1.38 4.76 14.60
C THR A 44 0.81 3.36 14.43
N SER A 45 0.43 2.72 15.53
CA SER A 45 -0.31 1.44 15.53
C SER A 45 -1.82 1.63 15.39
N SER A 46 -2.32 2.88 15.41
CA SER A 46 -3.73 3.23 15.24
C SER A 46 -4.05 3.59 13.80
N LEU A 47 -4.87 2.76 13.15
CA LEU A 47 -5.39 3.05 11.81
C LEU A 47 -6.21 4.35 11.76
N ALA A 48 -6.94 4.67 12.84
CA ALA A 48 -7.73 5.89 12.91
C ALA A 48 -6.85 7.14 12.92
N GLU A 49 -5.78 7.14 13.72
CA GLU A 49 -4.81 8.23 13.72
C GLU A 49 -4.07 8.35 12.38
N ALA A 50 -3.77 7.22 11.72
CA ALA A 50 -3.04 7.21 10.46
C ALA A 50 -3.80 7.91 9.31
N VAL A 51 -5.14 7.92 9.36
CA VAL A 51 -5.98 8.54 8.31
C VAL A 51 -6.58 9.87 8.73
N GLU A 52 -6.42 10.30 9.98
CA GLU A 52 -6.97 11.54 10.48
C GLU A 52 -6.36 12.74 9.74
N GLY A 53 -7.20 13.49 9.02
CA GLY A 53 -6.76 14.62 8.19
C GLY A 53 -5.98 14.25 6.93
N ALA A 54 -5.87 12.96 6.59
CA ALA A 54 -5.16 12.52 5.39
C ALA A 54 -5.94 12.86 4.11
N THR A 55 -5.30 13.58 3.19
CA THR A 55 -5.84 13.91 1.86
C THR A 55 -5.35 12.95 0.77
N ALA A 56 -4.30 12.17 1.05
CA ALA A 56 -3.80 11.12 0.18
C ALA A 56 -3.52 9.86 0.99
N ILE A 57 -4.01 8.71 0.51
CA ILE A 57 -3.89 7.41 1.18
C ILE A 57 -3.10 6.45 0.30
N VAL A 58 -2.04 5.88 0.84
CA VAL A 58 -1.25 4.84 0.19
C VAL A 58 -1.56 3.50 0.83
N VAL A 59 -2.18 2.60 0.07
CA VAL A 59 -2.48 1.23 0.51
C VAL A 59 -1.34 0.32 0.07
N CYS A 60 -0.49 -0.09 1.02
CA CYS A 60 0.67 -0.94 0.79
C CYS A 60 0.78 -2.02 1.88
N ALA A 61 -0.28 -2.81 2.04
CA ALA A 61 -0.32 -3.94 2.96
C ALA A 61 -0.46 -5.28 2.20
N PRO A 62 -0.08 -6.42 2.78
CA PRO A 62 -0.38 -7.73 2.20
C PRO A 62 -1.88 -7.88 1.89
N HIS A 63 -2.20 -8.42 0.71
CA HIS A 63 -3.54 -8.36 0.12
C HIS A 63 -4.61 -9.03 1.01
N GLU A 64 -4.25 -10.04 1.79
CA GLU A 64 -5.12 -10.74 2.73
C GLU A 64 -5.66 -9.82 3.85
N PHE A 65 -4.89 -8.80 4.25
CA PHE A 65 -5.27 -7.90 5.33
C PHE A 65 -6.06 -6.69 4.85
N VAL A 66 -5.93 -6.31 3.56
CA VAL A 66 -6.51 -5.07 3.03
C VAL A 66 -8.02 -5.00 3.27
N HIS A 67 -8.75 -6.11 3.15
CA HIS A 67 -10.19 -6.08 3.43
C HIS A 67 -10.52 -5.69 4.87
N GLY A 68 -9.80 -6.24 5.85
CA GLY A 68 -9.98 -5.92 7.26
C GLY A 68 -9.64 -4.46 7.54
N ILE A 69 -8.54 -3.95 6.96
CA ILE A 69 -8.13 -2.55 7.08
C ILE A 69 -9.22 -1.63 6.50
N MET A 70 -9.67 -1.89 5.27
CA MET A 70 -10.70 -1.06 4.62
C MET A 70 -12.03 -1.05 5.38
N ASN A 71 -12.39 -2.14 6.07
CA ASN A 71 -13.58 -2.17 6.93
C ASN A 71 -13.42 -1.25 8.16
N GLN A 72 -12.23 -1.18 8.75
CA GLN A 72 -11.96 -0.33 9.92
C GLN A 72 -11.90 1.16 9.57
N LEU A 73 -11.46 1.47 8.35
CA LEU A 73 -11.34 2.84 7.83
C LEU A 73 -12.66 3.40 7.27
N GLN A 74 -13.68 2.56 7.09
CA GLN A 74 -14.96 2.99 6.53
C GLN A 74 -15.59 4.11 7.37
N GLY A 75 -15.88 5.26 6.72
CA GLY A 75 -16.45 6.44 7.38
C GLY A 75 -15.45 7.30 8.18
N ARG A 76 -14.16 6.98 8.14
CA ARG A 76 -13.09 7.76 8.83
C ARG A 76 -12.21 8.58 7.88
N VAL A 77 -12.32 8.31 6.58
CA VAL A 77 -11.53 8.95 5.53
C VAL A 77 -12.26 10.19 5.02
N ALA A 78 -11.52 11.27 4.78
CA ALA A 78 -12.06 12.49 4.22
C ALA A 78 -12.64 12.22 2.81
N SER A 79 -13.80 12.81 2.50
CA SER A 79 -14.52 12.54 1.24
C SER A 79 -13.77 13.03 -0.01
N ASP A 80 -12.88 14.00 0.15
CA ASP A 80 -12.03 14.57 -0.89
C ASP A 80 -10.62 13.93 -0.92
N ALA A 81 -10.36 12.94 -0.07
CA ALA A 81 -9.12 12.20 -0.12
C ALA A 81 -9.00 11.40 -1.42
N ILE A 82 -7.77 11.19 -1.86
CA ILE A 82 -7.43 10.31 -2.99
C ILE A 82 -6.64 9.10 -2.48
N ALA A 83 -6.83 7.95 -3.11
CA ALA A 83 -6.10 6.73 -2.75
C ALA A 83 -5.21 6.22 -3.88
N ILE A 84 -4.15 5.50 -3.51
CA ILE A 84 -3.37 4.68 -4.42
C ILE A 84 -3.05 3.33 -3.78
N SER A 85 -3.20 2.24 -4.53
CA SER A 85 -2.83 0.90 -4.08
C SER A 85 -1.51 0.45 -4.72
N LEU A 86 -0.58 0.00 -3.87
CA LEU A 86 0.67 -0.68 -4.24
C LEU A 86 0.59 -2.18 -3.95
N THR A 87 -0.50 -2.63 -3.33
CA THR A 87 -0.73 -4.03 -3.00
C THR A 87 -0.88 -4.85 -4.28
N LYS A 88 -0.03 -5.88 -4.41
CA LYS A 88 -0.13 -6.91 -5.45
C LYS A 88 -0.93 -8.08 -4.88
N GLY A 89 -1.96 -8.51 -5.59
CA GLY A 89 -2.92 -9.48 -5.08
C GLY A 89 -4.34 -9.11 -5.43
N MET A 90 -5.23 -10.09 -5.33
CA MET A 90 -6.65 -9.91 -5.53
C MET A 90 -7.41 -10.74 -4.51
N ARG A 91 -8.65 -10.39 -4.26
CA ARG A 91 -9.54 -11.19 -3.42
C ARG A 91 -10.38 -12.10 -4.30
N ILE A 92 -10.35 -13.40 -4.04
CA ILE A 92 -11.21 -14.35 -4.74
C ILE A 92 -12.58 -14.36 -4.06
N ARG A 93 -13.63 -14.06 -4.83
CA ARG A 93 -15.04 -14.12 -4.40
C ARG A 93 -15.80 -15.13 -5.27
N PRO A 94 -16.97 -15.62 -4.82
CA PRO A 94 -17.82 -16.48 -5.65
C PRO A 94 -18.18 -15.85 -7.01
N GLU A 95 -18.30 -14.52 -7.06
CA GLU A 95 -18.66 -13.78 -8.27
C GLU A 95 -17.47 -13.46 -9.19
N GLY A 96 -16.25 -13.81 -8.77
CA GLY A 96 -15.03 -13.56 -9.53
C GLY A 96 -13.91 -12.88 -8.73
N PRO A 97 -12.77 -12.61 -9.39
CA PRO A 97 -11.68 -11.89 -8.77
C PRO A 97 -12.08 -10.44 -8.50
N GLN A 98 -11.67 -9.94 -7.35
CA GLN A 98 -11.84 -8.56 -6.96
C GLN A 98 -10.47 -7.90 -6.77
N LEU A 99 -10.28 -6.81 -7.49
CA LEU A 99 -9.09 -5.97 -7.37
C LEU A 99 -9.08 -5.18 -6.06
N ILE A 100 -7.88 -4.83 -5.59
CA ILE A 100 -7.72 -4.05 -4.36
C ILE A 100 -8.21 -2.62 -4.59
N SER A 101 -7.92 -2.02 -5.74
CA SER A 101 -8.41 -0.67 -6.06
C SER A 101 -9.94 -0.61 -6.11
N GLU A 102 -10.62 -1.67 -6.57
CA GLU A 102 -12.09 -1.78 -6.55
C GLU A 102 -12.60 -1.90 -5.10
N LEU A 103 -11.93 -2.70 -4.28
CA LEU A 103 -12.23 -2.83 -2.87
C LEU A 103 -12.11 -1.50 -2.12
N VAL A 104 -11.03 -0.75 -2.35
CA VAL A 104 -10.78 0.58 -1.77
C VAL A 104 -11.90 1.54 -2.17
N ARG A 105 -12.18 1.67 -3.48
CA ARG A 105 -13.26 2.54 -3.98
C ARG A 105 -14.60 2.23 -3.32
N ARG A 106 -14.99 0.96 -3.28
CA ARG A 106 -16.28 0.56 -2.69
C ARG A 106 -16.35 0.83 -1.19
N LYS A 107 -15.26 0.64 -0.45
CA LYS A 107 -15.26 0.73 1.02
C LYS A 107 -15.07 2.14 1.54
N LEU A 108 -14.22 2.91 0.88
CA LEU A 108 -13.87 4.26 1.32
C LEU A 108 -14.63 5.36 0.56
N GLY A 109 -15.20 5.06 -0.60
CA GLY A 109 -15.93 6.04 -1.40
C GLY A 109 -15.03 7.06 -2.12
N VAL A 110 -13.72 6.80 -2.18
CA VAL A 110 -12.72 7.66 -2.83
C VAL A 110 -12.17 7.01 -4.10
N ASP A 111 -11.68 7.81 -5.06
CA ASP A 111 -10.97 7.24 -6.21
C ASP A 111 -9.64 6.60 -5.78
N CYS A 112 -9.24 5.55 -6.49
CA CYS A 112 -8.06 4.75 -6.16
C CYS A 112 -7.21 4.44 -7.40
N SER A 113 -6.11 5.16 -7.58
CA SER A 113 -5.07 4.80 -8.55
C SER A 113 -4.33 3.53 -8.11
N VAL A 114 -3.48 2.99 -8.97
CA VAL A 114 -2.58 1.89 -8.60
C VAL A 114 -1.16 2.23 -9.00
N LEU A 115 -0.16 1.77 -8.25
CA LEU A 115 1.25 1.84 -8.64
C LEU A 115 1.81 0.42 -8.72
N MET A 116 2.22 0.03 -9.92
CA MET A 116 2.63 -1.34 -10.26
C MET A 116 3.96 -1.33 -10.98
N GLY A 117 4.78 -2.36 -10.78
CA GLY A 117 6.07 -2.50 -11.46
C GLY A 117 6.96 -3.59 -10.86
N ALA A 118 8.19 -3.65 -11.38
CA ALA A 118 9.27 -4.49 -10.87
C ALA A 118 10.00 -3.80 -9.70
N ASN A 119 9.26 -3.56 -8.62
CA ASN A 119 9.72 -2.79 -7.48
C ASN A 119 10.25 -3.73 -6.39
N ILE A 120 11.57 -3.90 -6.31
CA ILE A 120 12.21 -4.56 -5.17
C ILE A 120 12.52 -3.48 -4.13
N ALA A 121 11.86 -3.54 -2.97
CA ALA A 121 11.90 -2.48 -1.97
C ALA A 121 13.33 -2.15 -1.47
N SER A 122 14.18 -3.16 -1.31
CA SER A 122 15.58 -2.98 -0.89
C SER A 122 16.43 -2.29 -1.95
N GLU A 123 16.19 -2.55 -3.24
CA GLU A 123 16.93 -1.91 -4.34
C GLU A 123 16.54 -0.44 -4.47
N ILE A 124 15.23 -0.15 -4.40
CA ILE A 124 14.71 1.22 -4.40
C ILE A 124 15.19 1.97 -3.15
N GLY A 125 15.16 1.33 -1.97
CA GLY A 125 15.68 1.90 -0.73
C GLY A 125 17.18 2.19 -0.75
N ALA A 126 17.95 1.47 -1.58
CA ALA A 126 19.37 1.72 -1.83
C ALA A 126 19.62 2.76 -2.94
N GLY A 127 18.58 3.38 -3.51
CA GLY A 127 18.69 4.38 -4.56
C GLY A 127 19.03 3.81 -5.95
N GLN A 128 18.81 2.51 -6.18
CA GLN A 128 19.00 1.93 -7.50
C GLN A 128 17.89 2.36 -8.47
N LEU A 129 18.26 2.52 -9.74
CA LEU A 129 17.33 2.90 -10.79
C LEU A 129 16.20 1.86 -10.92
N SER A 130 14.97 2.32 -10.80
CA SER A 130 13.77 1.50 -10.95
C SER A 130 12.65 2.31 -11.61
N GLU A 131 11.60 1.61 -12.04
CA GLU A 131 10.46 2.20 -12.73
C GLU A 131 9.15 1.71 -12.15
N GLY A 132 8.14 2.58 -12.19
CA GLY A 132 6.78 2.28 -11.78
C GLY A 132 5.76 2.80 -12.78
N THR A 133 4.64 2.10 -12.86
CA THR A 133 3.48 2.48 -13.68
C THR A 133 2.32 2.83 -12.77
N ILE A 134 1.83 4.07 -12.87
CA ILE A 134 0.59 4.50 -12.23
C ILE A 134 -0.58 4.25 -13.19
N GLY A 135 -1.45 3.30 -12.84
CA GLY A 135 -2.75 3.14 -13.47
C GLY A 135 -3.75 4.11 -12.84
N TYR A 136 -4.52 4.85 -13.65
CA TYR A 136 -5.46 5.86 -13.14
C TYR A 136 -6.78 5.92 -13.90
N LYS A 137 -7.84 6.37 -13.20
CA LYS A 137 -9.11 6.78 -13.81
C LYS A 137 -9.26 8.30 -13.88
N VAL A 138 -8.73 9.00 -12.87
CA VAL A 138 -8.76 10.46 -12.79
C VAL A 138 -7.35 11.02 -12.95
N LEU A 139 -7.09 11.72 -14.05
CA LEU A 139 -5.75 12.23 -14.39
C LEU A 139 -5.19 13.19 -13.32
N SER A 140 -6.03 14.05 -12.73
CA SER A 140 -5.57 14.99 -11.69
C SER A 140 -5.03 14.26 -10.46
N ASN A 141 -5.66 13.15 -10.05
CA ASN A 141 -5.19 12.33 -8.93
C ASN A 141 -3.86 11.65 -9.29
N ALA A 142 -3.74 11.15 -10.52
CA ALA A 142 -2.52 10.52 -11.01
C ALA A 142 -1.33 11.49 -11.02
N LEU A 143 -1.54 12.76 -11.37
CA LEU A 143 -0.50 13.79 -11.36
C LEU A 143 0.02 14.05 -9.95
N VAL A 144 -0.87 14.09 -8.95
CA VAL A 144 -0.47 14.20 -7.54
C VAL A 144 0.41 13.01 -7.14
N PHE A 145 -0.02 11.78 -7.42
CA PHE A 145 0.79 10.61 -7.09
C PHE A 145 2.09 10.54 -7.87
N LYS A 146 2.11 10.94 -9.15
CA LYS A 146 3.35 11.02 -9.93
C LYS A 146 4.35 11.97 -9.28
N GLN A 147 3.90 13.15 -8.84
CA GLN A 147 4.76 14.09 -8.13
C GLN A 147 5.24 13.54 -6.77
N LEU A 148 4.41 12.77 -6.08
CA LEU A 148 4.75 12.17 -4.79
C LEU A 148 5.77 11.01 -4.90
N PHE A 149 5.65 10.17 -5.92
CA PHE A 149 6.50 8.97 -6.05
C PHE A 149 7.72 9.17 -6.95
N GLN A 150 7.68 10.08 -7.93
CA GLN A 150 8.80 10.22 -8.86
C GLN A 150 10.03 10.81 -8.18
N THR A 151 11.16 10.15 -8.37
CA THR A 151 12.49 10.61 -7.93
C THR A 151 13.49 10.41 -9.06
N ASP A 152 14.73 10.89 -8.90
CA ASP A 152 15.80 10.67 -9.87
C ASP A 152 16.13 9.18 -10.07
N ALA A 153 15.87 8.36 -9.05
CA ALA A 153 16.10 6.92 -9.08
C ALA A 153 14.82 6.10 -9.35
N PHE A 154 13.64 6.73 -9.34
CA PHE A 154 12.37 6.03 -9.50
C PHE A 154 11.47 6.75 -10.50
N ASN A 155 11.48 6.26 -11.75
CA ASN A 155 10.77 6.87 -12.86
C ASN A 155 9.31 6.40 -12.95
N ILE A 156 8.39 7.34 -13.11
CA ILE A 156 6.94 7.05 -13.15
C ILE A 156 6.34 7.27 -14.55
N THR A 157 5.82 6.19 -15.11
CA THR A 157 4.92 6.19 -16.28
C THR A 157 3.47 6.18 -15.81
N MET A 158 2.57 6.86 -16.52
CA MET A 158 1.14 6.86 -16.17
C MET A 158 0.32 6.27 -17.33
N VAL A 159 -0.65 5.42 -17.00
CA VAL A 159 -1.55 4.79 -17.98
C VAL A 159 -3.02 4.96 -17.55
N PRO A 160 -3.94 5.28 -18.49
CA PRO A 160 -5.37 5.42 -18.19
C PRO A 160 -6.09 4.05 -18.11
N ASP A 161 -5.45 3.07 -17.47
CA ASP A 161 -5.95 1.70 -17.31
C ASP A 161 -5.54 1.15 -15.94
N VAL A 162 -6.46 1.27 -14.97
CA VAL A 162 -6.23 0.79 -13.60
C VAL A 162 -6.28 -0.73 -13.56
N GLU A 163 -7.31 -1.30 -14.17
CA GLU A 163 -7.60 -2.72 -14.15
C GLU A 163 -6.46 -3.52 -14.79
N GLY A 164 -5.98 -3.11 -15.98
CA GLY A 164 -4.87 -3.75 -16.65
C GLY A 164 -3.56 -3.67 -15.86
N ALA A 165 -3.23 -2.47 -15.35
CA ALA A 165 -2.01 -2.29 -14.55
C ALA A 165 -2.02 -3.16 -13.27
N GLU A 166 -3.13 -3.17 -12.53
CA GLU A 166 -3.28 -3.93 -11.28
C GLU A 166 -3.30 -5.45 -11.51
N MET A 167 -3.97 -5.92 -12.57
CA MET A 167 -3.98 -7.33 -12.93
C MET A 167 -2.58 -7.83 -13.32
N CYS A 168 -1.83 -7.06 -14.13
CA CYS A 168 -0.45 -7.39 -14.47
C CYS A 168 0.43 -7.52 -13.22
N GLY A 169 0.30 -6.57 -12.28
CA GLY A 169 1.02 -6.61 -11.00
C GLY A 169 0.66 -7.82 -10.14
N THR A 170 -0.60 -8.25 -10.17
CA THR A 170 -1.10 -9.38 -9.37
C THR A 170 -0.71 -10.73 -9.95
N LEU A 171 -0.81 -10.91 -11.27
CA LEU A 171 -0.55 -12.20 -11.91
C LEU A 171 0.94 -12.51 -12.07
N LYS A 172 1.82 -11.51 -11.97
CA LYS A 172 3.26 -11.71 -12.14
C LYS A 172 3.84 -12.75 -11.18
N ASP A 173 3.32 -12.82 -9.94
CA ASP A 173 3.87 -13.71 -8.91
C ASP A 173 3.50 -15.18 -9.19
N VAL A 174 2.35 -15.42 -9.83
CA VAL A 174 1.96 -16.75 -10.32
C VAL A 174 2.91 -17.21 -11.43
N VAL A 175 3.24 -16.31 -12.36
CA VAL A 175 4.19 -16.59 -13.44
C VAL A 175 5.60 -16.82 -12.88
N ALA A 176 6.04 -16.02 -11.92
CA ALA A 176 7.33 -16.16 -11.26
C ALA A 176 7.45 -17.52 -10.54
N LEU A 177 6.39 -17.96 -9.84
CA LEU A 177 6.34 -19.27 -9.21
C LEU A 177 6.46 -20.41 -10.23
N ALA A 178 5.79 -20.29 -11.38
CA ALA A 178 5.84 -21.32 -12.42
C ALA A 178 7.18 -21.41 -13.14
N ALA A 179 7.96 -20.32 -13.15
CA ALA A 179 9.24 -20.25 -13.83
C ALA A 179 10.43 -20.75 -12.99
N GLY A 180 10.32 -20.74 -11.65
CA GLY A 180 11.35 -21.20 -10.71
C GLY A 180 11.29 -22.70 -10.44
#